data_AF-A0A7R9XP17-F1
#
_entry.id   AF-A0A7R9XP17-F1
#
_cell.length_a   1.000
_cell.length_b   1.000
_cell.length_c   1.000
_cell.angle_alpha   90.00
_cell.angle_beta   90.00
_cell.angle_gamma   90.00
#
_symmetry.space_group_name_H-M   'P 1'
#
loop_
_entity.id
_entity.type
_entity.pdbx_description
1 polymer ?
#
loop_
_entity_poly.entity_id
_entity_poly.type
_entity_poly.pdbx_seq_one_letter_code
_entity_poly.pdbx_strand_id
1 'polypeptide(L)'
;RGALRGGGIPQRLADALMRHADVPLDRVASELRKGERERLLTALAGYELEVGSADGGFKKAEVSGGGVPLSSLKPDGLALQGLENVFCCGEICDVHGRIGGFNFLWAWTS
;
A
#
# COMPACT_ATOMS: atom_id res chain seq x y z
N ARG A 1 26.20 -9.71 15.98
CA ARG A 1 25.80 -11.10 16.34
C ARG A 1 24.30 -11.09 16.61
N GLY A 2 23.59 -12.08 16.09
CA GLY A 2 22.12 -12.18 16.06
C GLY A 2 21.68 -12.87 14.77
N ALA A 3 20.72 -13.79 14.83
CA ALA A 3 20.41 -14.73 13.75
C ALA A 3 19.98 -14.05 12.44
N LEU A 4 19.38 -12.85 12.52
CA LEU A 4 18.98 -12.04 11.36
C LEU A 4 19.95 -10.89 11.04
N ARG A 5 20.91 -10.59 11.94
CA ARG A 5 21.82 -9.45 11.75
C ARG A 5 22.91 -9.81 10.74
N GLY A 6 23.04 -9.00 9.69
CA GLY A 6 23.97 -9.24 8.59
C GLY A 6 23.41 -10.12 7.46
N GLY A 7 22.16 -10.57 7.57
CA GLY A 7 21.47 -11.35 6.53
C GLY A 7 20.81 -10.52 5.42
N GLY A 8 21.29 -9.30 5.16
CA GLY A 8 20.71 -8.38 4.16
C GLY A 8 19.48 -7.60 4.61
N ILE A 9 19.07 -7.73 5.88
CA ILE A 9 17.93 -7.00 6.46
C ILE A 9 18.46 -5.81 7.30
N PRO A 10 17.81 -4.62 7.25
CA PRO A 10 18.17 -3.50 8.10
C PRO A 10 18.21 -3.87 9.58
N GLN A 11 19.26 -3.46 10.29
CA GLN A 11 19.53 -3.91 11.66
C GLN A 11 18.37 -3.63 12.64
N ARG A 12 17.72 -2.47 12.53
CA ARG A 12 16.56 -2.12 13.36
C ARG A 12 15.36 -3.04 13.13
N LEU A 13 15.15 -3.46 11.88
CA LEU A 13 14.09 -4.39 11.52
C LEU A 13 14.41 -5.80 12.01
N ALA A 14 15.66 -6.25 11.83
CA ALA A 14 16.12 -7.53 12.37
C ALA A 14 15.87 -7.62 13.89
N ASP A 15 16.23 -6.57 14.63
CA ASP A 15 16.02 -6.52 16.08
C ASP A 15 14.53 -6.50 16.47
N ALA A 16 13.67 -5.84 15.68
CA ALA A 16 12.23 -5.81 15.92
C ALA A 16 11.60 -7.19 15.69
N LEU A 17 11.96 -7.86 14.59
CA LEU A 17 11.45 -9.19 14.25
C LEU A 17 11.92 -10.26 15.23
N MET A 18 13.18 -10.20 15.69
CA MET A 18 13.69 -11.13 16.71
C MET A 18 12.95 -10.97 18.04
N ARG A 19 12.64 -9.74 18.47
CA ARG A 19 11.80 -9.51 19.66
C ARG A 19 10.37 -10.01 19.46
N HIS A 20 9.76 -9.73 18.31
CA HIS A 20 8.41 -10.19 17.99
C HIS A 20 8.29 -11.72 17.98
N ALA A 21 9.31 -12.41 17.46
CA ALA A 21 9.38 -13.87 17.43
C ALA A 21 9.83 -14.50 18.76
N ASP A 22 10.02 -13.72 19.83
CA ASP A 22 10.55 -14.18 21.12
C ASP A 22 11.87 -14.97 20.95
N VAL A 23 12.84 -14.34 20.29
CA VAL A 23 14.20 -14.87 20.09
C VAL A 23 15.23 -13.87 20.66
N PRO A 24 16.17 -14.30 21.52
CA PRO A 24 17.21 -13.43 22.05
C PRO A 24 18.04 -12.76 20.96
N LEU A 25 18.32 -11.45 21.09
CA LEU A 25 19.00 -10.68 20.05
C LEU A 25 20.44 -11.14 19.76
N ASP A 26 21.07 -11.82 20.72
CA ASP A 26 22.41 -12.39 20.62
C ASP A 26 22.40 -13.83 20.08
N ARG A 27 21.24 -14.50 20.01
CA ARG A 27 21.07 -15.83 19.43
C ARG A 27 21.64 -15.85 18.02
N VAL A 28 22.65 -16.67 17.77
CA VAL A 28 23.22 -16.85 16.42
C VAL A 28 22.43 -17.90 15.64
N ALA A 29 22.47 -17.82 14.31
CA ALA A 29 21.66 -18.68 13.43
C ALA A 29 21.90 -20.19 13.65
N SER A 30 23.15 -20.58 13.93
CA SER A 30 23.54 -21.97 14.21
C SER A 30 22.97 -22.53 15.51
N GLU A 31 22.50 -21.68 16.42
CA GLU A 31 21.94 -22.07 17.73
C GLU A 31 20.40 -22.05 17.75
N LEU A 32 19.75 -21.68 16.64
CA LEU A 32 18.30 -21.59 16.59
C LEU A 32 17.66 -22.96 16.80
N ARG A 33 16.74 -23.02 17.76
CA ARG A 33 15.89 -24.19 17.98
C ARG A 33 14.81 -24.25 16.90
N LYS A 34 14.25 -25.45 16.66
CA LYS A 34 13.18 -25.65 15.68
C LYS A 34 12.02 -24.66 15.87
N GLY A 35 11.54 -24.49 17.10
CA GLY A 35 10.44 -23.55 17.40
C GLY A 35 10.82 -22.08 17.23
N GLU A 36 12.05 -21.68 17.57
CA GLU A 36 12.54 -20.32 17.34
C GLU A 36 12.63 -20.02 15.83
N ARG A 37 13.11 -21.00 15.05
CA ARG A 37 13.19 -20.91 13.59
C ARG A 37 11.80 -20.76 12.96
N GLU A 38 10.83 -21.56 13.39
CA GLU A 38 9.45 -21.49 12.90
C GLU A 38 8.84 -20.11 13.18
N ARG A 39 8.97 -19.59 14.41
CA ARG A 39 8.47 -18.24 14.75
C ARG A 39 9.15 -17.14 13.95
N LEU A 40 10.47 -17.21 13.74
CA LEU A 40 11.19 -16.23 12.93
C LEU A 40 10.77 -16.26 11.46
N LEU A 41 10.54 -17.45 10.89
CA LEU A 41 10.05 -17.56 9.51
C LEU A 41 8.66 -16.96 9.35
N THR A 42 7.75 -17.23 10.30
CA THR A 42 6.43 -16.59 10.34
C THR A 42 6.56 -15.07 10.45
N ALA A 43 7.39 -14.57 11.36
CA ALA A 43 7.61 -13.13 11.51
C ALA A 43 8.23 -12.48 10.26
N LEU A 44 9.04 -13.21 9.47
CA LEU A 44 9.66 -12.68 8.26
C LEU A 44 8.72 -12.67 7.05
N ALA A 45 7.91 -13.72 6.89
CA ALA A 45 7.11 -13.95 5.68
C ALA A 45 5.62 -13.64 5.85
N GLY A 46 5.14 -13.50 7.09
CA GLY A 46 3.74 -13.30 7.43
C GLY A 46 3.58 -12.39 8.64
N TYR A 47 4.36 -11.30 8.70
CA TYR A 47 4.25 -10.31 9.77
C TYR A 47 2.88 -9.62 9.72
N GLU A 48 2.04 -9.90 10.72
CA GLU A 48 0.77 -9.19 10.89
C GLU A 48 1.06 -7.79 11.43
N LEU A 49 0.82 -6.78 10.59
CA LEU A 49 0.91 -5.38 10.97
C LEU A 49 -0.49 -4.87 11.29
N GLU A 50 -0.71 -4.50 12.54
CA GLU A 50 -1.91 -3.76 12.92
C GLU A 50 -1.88 -2.38 12.28
N VAL A 51 -2.72 -2.19 11.27
CA VAL A 51 -2.92 -0.88 10.63
C VAL A 51 -3.95 -0.13 11.45
N GLY A 52 -3.54 0.99 12.06
CA GLY A 52 -4.44 1.88 12.80
C GLY A 52 -5.49 2.54 11.89
N SER A 53 -6.41 3.30 12.50
CA SER A 53 -7.62 3.81 11.85
C SER A 53 -7.46 5.00 10.89
N ALA A 54 -6.24 5.43 10.58
CA ALA A 54 -6.01 6.64 9.78
C ALA A 54 -5.09 6.38 8.58
N ASP A 55 -5.69 6.39 7.39
CA ASP A 55 -5.04 6.40 6.08
C ASP A 55 -4.35 7.75 5.75
N GLY A 56 -4.38 8.70 6.67
CA GLY A 56 -3.84 10.05 6.50
C GLY A 56 -4.82 11.04 5.85
N GLY A 57 -5.97 10.56 5.36
CA GLY A 57 -7.02 11.33 4.73
C GLY A 57 -6.59 12.13 3.49
N PHE A 58 -7.50 12.95 2.98
CA PHE A 58 -7.27 13.76 1.76
C PHE A 58 -6.14 14.79 1.88
N LYS A 59 -5.69 15.13 3.10
CA LYS A 59 -4.50 15.99 3.27
C LYS A 59 -3.20 15.31 2.85
N LYS A 60 -3.19 13.97 2.80
CA LYS A 60 -2.03 13.15 2.41
C LYS A 60 -2.28 12.30 1.16
N ALA A 61 -3.53 12.10 0.76
CA ALA A 61 -3.87 11.32 -0.43
C ALA A 61 -3.29 11.96 -1.70
N GLU A 62 -2.78 11.13 -2.61
CA GLU A 62 -2.28 11.55 -3.93
C GLU A 62 -3.40 11.68 -4.97
N VAL A 63 -4.52 10.99 -4.76
CA VAL A 63 -5.68 10.96 -5.66
C VAL A 63 -6.96 10.83 -4.83
N SER A 64 -8.04 11.33 -5.39
CA SER A 64 -9.40 11.23 -4.87
C SER A 64 -10.11 10.01 -5.46
N GLY A 65 -10.65 9.14 -4.60
CA GLY A 65 -11.58 8.08 -5.02
C GLY A 65 -13.02 8.59 -5.00
N GLY A 66 -13.85 8.14 -5.93
CA GLY A 66 -15.18 8.69 -6.15
C GLY A 66 -15.17 9.82 -7.19
N GLY A 67 -16.29 10.53 -7.31
CA GLY A 67 -16.44 11.66 -8.23
C GLY A 67 -17.77 11.64 -8.96
N VAL A 68 -17.81 12.27 -10.14
CA VAL A 68 -18.95 12.21 -11.05
C VAL A 68 -19.09 10.78 -11.58
N PRO A 69 -20.22 10.08 -11.34
CA PRO A 69 -20.41 8.72 -11.82
C PRO A 69 -20.31 8.65 -13.33
N LEU A 70 -19.53 7.71 -13.88
CA LEU A 70 -19.40 7.52 -15.34
C LEU A 70 -20.75 7.27 -16.03
N SER A 71 -21.73 6.70 -15.31
CA SER A 71 -23.09 6.49 -15.82
C SER A 71 -23.84 7.79 -16.11
N SER A 72 -23.38 8.93 -15.58
CA SER A 72 -23.93 10.26 -15.84
C SER A 72 -23.27 10.96 -17.03
N LEU A 73 -22.23 10.37 -17.61
CA LEU A 73 -21.49 10.91 -18.76
C LEU A 73 -21.84 10.14 -20.03
N LYS A 74 -21.80 10.82 -21.17
CA LYS A 74 -21.82 10.19 -22.48
C LYS A 74 -20.40 9.67 -22.78
N PRO A 75 -20.22 8.39 -23.14
CA PRO A 75 -18.88 7.84 -23.42
C PRO A 75 -18.14 8.57 -24.55
N ASP A 76 -18.89 9.10 -25.52
CA ASP A 76 -18.36 9.92 -26.59
C ASP A 76 -18.33 11.39 -26.14
N GLY A 77 -17.13 11.86 -25.80
CA GLY A 77 -16.86 13.26 -25.45
C GLY A 77 -17.10 13.66 -23.99
N LEU A 78 -17.54 12.74 -23.10
CA LEU A 78 -17.73 12.98 -21.67
C LEU A 78 -18.69 14.14 -21.32
N ALA A 79 -19.72 14.34 -22.14
CA ALA A 79 -20.79 15.29 -21.83
C ALA A 79 -21.69 14.76 -20.71
N LEU A 80 -22.12 15.62 -19.79
CA LEU A 80 -23.11 15.26 -18.76
C LEU A 80 -24.49 15.01 -19.38
N GLN A 81 -25.12 13.93 -18.95
CA GLN A 81 -26.48 13.62 -19.34
C GLN A 81 -27.46 14.60 -18.68
N GLY A 82 -28.36 15.18 -19.48
CA GLY A 82 -29.37 16.14 -19.02
C GLY A 82 -28.88 17.58 -18.90
N LEU A 83 -27.61 17.88 -19.21
CA LEU A 83 -27.08 19.24 -19.25
C LEU A 83 -26.46 19.52 -20.63
N GLU A 84 -26.83 20.65 -21.22
CA GLU A 84 -26.27 21.08 -22.50
C GLU A 84 -24.90 21.75 -22.28
N ASN A 85 -23.91 21.37 -23.09
CA ASN A 85 -22.57 21.97 -23.10
C ASN A 85 -21.80 21.89 -21.78
N VAL A 86 -22.10 20.91 -20.93
CA VAL A 86 -21.34 20.64 -19.69
C VAL A 86 -20.61 19.31 -19.82
N PHE A 87 -19.32 19.31 -19.51
CA PHE A 87 -18.41 18.18 -19.67
C PHE A 87 -17.59 17.96 -18.39
N CYS A 88 -17.14 16.73 -18.15
CA CYS A 88 -16.26 16.39 -17.04
C CYS A 88 -15.08 15.56 -17.54
N CYS A 89 -13.87 15.88 -17.10
CA CYS A 89 -12.64 15.17 -17.49
C CYS A 89 -11.66 15.09 -16.31
N GLY A 90 -10.69 14.19 -16.39
CA GLY A 90 -9.70 13.98 -15.33
C GLY A 90 -10.30 13.49 -14.01
N GLU A 91 -9.66 13.86 -12.90
CA GLU A 91 -9.90 13.32 -11.55
C GLU A 91 -11.29 13.67 -10.97
N ILE A 92 -12.04 14.60 -11.58
CA ILE A 92 -13.41 14.87 -11.14
C ILE A 92 -14.37 13.71 -11.49
N CYS A 93 -14.03 12.91 -12.51
CA CYS A 93 -14.76 11.71 -12.86
C CYS A 93 -14.46 10.60 -11.85
N ASP A 94 -15.42 9.71 -11.60
CA ASP A 94 -15.23 8.54 -10.73
C ASP A 94 -14.33 7.47 -11.40
N VAL A 95 -13.05 7.85 -11.56
CA VAL A 95 -11.98 7.09 -12.21
C VAL A 95 -10.70 7.40 -11.45
N HIS A 96 -10.10 6.38 -10.85
CA HIS A 96 -8.80 6.47 -10.20
C HIS A 96 -7.97 5.23 -10.54
N GLY A 97 -6.72 5.45 -10.90
CA GLY A 97 -5.75 4.41 -11.24
C GLY A 97 -4.80 4.09 -10.11
N ARG A 98 -4.07 2.98 -10.26
CA ARG A 98 -2.93 2.64 -9.38
C ARG A 98 -1.81 3.67 -9.53
N ILE A 99 -0.92 3.74 -8.55
CA ILE A 99 0.33 4.51 -8.68
C ILE A 99 1.14 4.02 -9.89
N GLY A 100 1.78 4.95 -10.60
CA GLY A 100 2.54 4.65 -11.83
C GLY A 100 2.05 5.36 -13.10
N GLY A 101 1.35 6.51 -12.95
CA GLY A 101 1.02 7.38 -14.07
C GLY A 101 -0.37 7.18 -14.71
N PHE A 102 -1.16 6.23 -14.22
CA PHE A 102 -2.50 5.94 -14.77
C PHE A 102 -3.48 7.11 -14.61
N ASN A 103 -3.42 7.85 -13.50
CA ASN A 103 -4.25 9.04 -13.29
C ASN A 103 -3.90 10.17 -14.28
N PHE A 104 -2.61 10.34 -14.60
CA PHE A 104 -2.19 11.27 -15.65
C PHE A 104 -2.66 10.80 -17.03
N LEU A 105 -2.48 9.52 -17.36
CA LEU A 105 -2.99 8.97 -18.61
C LEU A 105 -4.48 9.25 -18.77
N TRP A 106 -5.28 8.98 -17.73
CA TRP A 106 -6.70 9.29 -17.72
C TRP A 106 -6.96 10.78 -17.99
N ALA A 107 -6.30 11.67 -17.24
CA ALA A 107 -6.46 13.12 -17.42
C ALA A 107 -6.11 13.60 -18.84
N TRP A 108 -5.22 12.92 -19.56
CA TRP A 108 -4.87 13.25 -20.95
C TRP A 108 -5.84 12.67 -21.98
N THR A 109 -6.42 11.50 -21.69
CA THR A 109 -7.28 10.77 -22.64
C THR A 109 -8.77 11.04 -22.47
N SER A 110 -9.17 11.58 -21.31
CA SER A 110 -10.55 11.96 -20.99
C SER A 110 -10.97 13.23 -21.72
#